data_AF-A0A8H6UFI5-F1
#
_entry.id   AF-A0A8H6UFI5-F1
#
_cell.length_a   1.000
_cell.length_b   1.000
_cell.length_c   1.000
_cell.angle_alpha   90.00
_cell.angle_beta   90.00
_cell.angle_gamma   90.00
#
_symmetry.space_group_name_H-M   'P 1'
#
loop_
_entity.id
_entity.type
_entity.pdbx_description
1 polymer ?
#
loop_
_entity_poly.entity_id
_entity_poly.type
_entity_poly.pdbx_seq_one_letter_code
_entity_poly.pdbx_strand_id
1 'polypeptide(L)'
;MSTETSPFESLPNELIDQILCNLATDPPSFSRFDQPPCVRIGKSATRDLKNVSRTSSRLLEVTRPRLFAHVCFDISEGESFLQFIQKWDLRRNVRSILARANTGTDPQDDPLWWRRVLHHLDPLRITLLAPPSFIGATLGTSIMDGHNWAFQISLQKLQLERTERQVAPPPVSHIEACSCLLAAREWSSLQFNEASSLKAYNHYEYFLFQVPSVFNRWGSLSPSHPERASLSLALNKLTAFHYTAVFPFYNHVKLVLDTARLMTGLRSLSVRLAPCLNDKATELEQRGSMDPSDPWMELATGYTLVAHAVRDLGNSARLVHFCACDYESDALRPELSSILADVLGGSEWAHDGHGNWVRGAKCPSV
;
A
#
# COMPACT_ATOMS: atom_id res chain seq x y z
N MET A 1 10.86 -48.86 -28.58
CA MET A 1 9.52 -48.71 -27.97
C MET A 1 9.17 -47.24 -28.05
N SER A 2 8.20 -46.89 -28.88
CA SER A 2 7.72 -45.52 -29.06
C SER A 2 7.07 -45.07 -27.75
N THR A 3 7.70 -44.13 -27.05
CA THR A 3 7.07 -43.43 -25.93
C THR A 3 5.92 -42.63 -26.52
N GLU A 4 4.68 -43.09 -26.32
CA GLU A 4 3.50 -42.27 -26.59
C GLU A 4 3.65 -40.97 -25.80
N THR A 5 4.01 -39.90 -26.49
CA THR A 5 4.00 -38.54 -25.95
C THR A 5 2.63 -38.29 -25.38
N SER A 6 2.57 -37.91 -24.10
CA SER A 6 1.29 -37.63 -23.46
C SER A 6 0.50 -36.61 -24.31
N PRO A 7 -0.83 -36.72 -24.40
CA PRO A 7 -1.62 -35.76 -25.19
C PRO A 7 -1.41 -34.32 -24.71
N PHE A 8 -1.04 -34.13 -23.44
CA PHE A 8 -0.65 -32.83 -22.89
C PHE A 8 0.64 -32.26 -23.51
N GLU A 9 1.62 -33.13 -23.81
CA GLU A 9 2.85 -32.73 -24.52
C GLU A 9 2.62 -32.45 -26.02
N SER A 10 1.48 -32.85 -26.58
CA SER A 10 1.13 -32.50 -27.97
C SER A 10 0.51 -31.11 -28.11
N LEU A 11 0.08 -30.47 -27.01
CA LEU A 11 -0.54 -29.14 -27.04
C LEU A 11 0.48 -28.07 -27.45
N PRO A 12 0.11 -27.06 -28.25
CA PRO A 12 0.93 -25.86 -28.48
C PRO A 12 1.20 -25.07 -27.20
N ASN A 13 2.29 -24.28 -27.18
CA ASN A 13 2.68 -23.50 -26.00
C ASN A 13 1.63 -22.45 -25.61
N GLU A 14 0.86 -21.95 -26.57
CA GLU A 14 -0.20 -20.97 -26.38
C GLU A 14 -1.36 -21.56 -25.57
N LEU A 15 -1.73 -22.82 -25.84
CA LEU A 15 -2.78 -23.51 -25.08
C LEU A 15 -2.29 -23.86 -23.68
N ILE A 16 -1.03 -24.25 -23.54
CA ILE A 16 -0.42 -24.46 -22.22
C ILE A 16 -0.41 -23.15 -21.43
N ASP A 17 -0.03 -22.02 -22.03
CA ASP A 17 -0.06 -20.72 -21.37
C ASP A 17 -1.47 -20.31 -20.95
N GLN A 18 -2.50 -20.59 -21.77
CA GLN A 18 -3.90 -20.39 -21.39
C GLN A 18 -4.33 -21.26 -20.21
N ILE A 19 -3.89 -22.51 -20.14
CA ILE A 19 -4.15 -23.37 -18.97
C ILE A 19 -3.46 -22.77 -17.73
N LEU A 20 -2.22 -22.32 -17.87
CA LEU A 20 -1.46 -21.68 -16.80
C LEU A 20 -2.09 -20.34 -16.34
N CYS A 21 -2.76 -19.59 -17.22
CA CYS A 21 -3.55 -18.41 -16.82
C CYS A 21 -4.56 -18.76 -15.73
N ASN A 22 -5.25 -19.90 -15.88
CA ASN A 22 -6.30 -20.32 -14.95
C ASN A 22 -5.73 -20.84 -13.62
N LEU A 23 -4.46 -21.22 -13.59
CA LEU A 23 -3.73 -21.60 -12.37
C LEU A 23 -3.03 -20.42 -11.69
N ALA A 24 -2.82 -19.32 -12.42
CA ALA A 24 -2.18 -18.13 -11.88
C ALA A 24 -3.19 -17.37 -11.00
N THR A 25 -2.82 -17.17 -9.74
CA THR A 25 -3.57 -16.32 -8.82
C THR A 25 -2.82 -15.02 -8.61
N ASP A 26 -3.55 -13.93 -8.36
CA ASP A 26 -2.94 -12.69 -7.90
C ASP A 26 -2.09 -12.95 -6.63
N PRO A 27 -0.98 -12.23 -6.46
CA PRO A 27 -0.14 -12.39 -5.29
C PRO A 27 -0.94 -12.03 -4.02
N PRO A 28 -0.82 -12.83 -2.94
CA PRO A 28 -1.62 -12.61 -1.73
C PRO A 28 -1.38 -11.26 -1.07
N SER A 29 -0.28 -10.57 -1.38
CA SER A 29 -0.01 -9.23 -0.87
C SER A 29 -1.00 -8.17 -1.35
N PHE A 30 -1.71 -8.41 -2.44
CA PHE A 30 -2.68 -7.45 -2.99
C PHE A 30 -3.96 -7.45 -2.16
N SER A 31 -4.56 -8.62 -1.94
CA SER A 31 -5.79 -8.73 -1.15
C SER A 31 -5.57 -8.59 0.35
N ARG A 32 -4.33 -8.76 0.83
CA ARG A 32 -3.97 -8.62 2.25
C ARG A 32 -3.36 -7.27 2.59
N PHE A 33 -3.45 -6.27 1.71
CA PHE A 33 -2.89 -4.95 1.98
C PHE A 33 -3.57 -4.25 3.16
N ASP A 34 -4.86 -4.47 3.40
CA ASP A 34 -5.55 -3.84 4.53
C ASP A 34 -5.48 -4.60 5.85
N GLN A 35 -5.07 -5.88 5.80
CA GLN A 35 -4.86 -6.67 7.01
C GLN A 35 -3.71 -6.12 7.85
N PRO A 36 -3.59 -6.48 9.13
CA PRO A 36 -2.42 -6.11 9.93
C PRO A 36 -1.09 -6.44 9.23
N PRO A 37 -0.09 -5.54 9.23
CA PRO A 37 1.22 -5.81 8.66
C PRO A 37 1.84 -7.09 9.23
N CYS A 38 2.22 -8.02 8.34
CA CYS A 38 2.73 -9.33 8.72
C CYS A 38 3.76 -9.84 7.71
N VAL A 39 4.84 -10.47 8.19
CA VAL A 39 5.90 -11.07 7.36
C VAL A 39 5.40 -12.16 6.40
N ARG A 40 4.21 -12.72 6.67
CA ARG A 40 3.56 -13.76 5.85
C ARG A 40 2.66 -13.19 4.74
N ILE A 41 2.66 -11.87 4.51
CA ILE A 41 1.82 -11.21 3.51
C ILE A 41 1.99 -11.82 2.09
N GLY A 42 3.20 -12.22 1.70
CA GLY A 42 3.47 -12.86 0.41
C GLY A 42 3.24 -14.38 0.36
N LYS A 43 2.82 -15.03 1.46
CA LYS A 43 2.69 -16.49 1.51
C LYS A 43 1.41 -16.95 0.82
N SER A 44 1.55 -17.64 -0.32
CA SER A 44 0.45 -18.31 -1.00
C SER A 44 0.08 -19.64 -0.31
N ALA A 45 -1.21 -19.99 -0.38
CA ALA A 45 -1.72 -21.28 0.07
C ALA A 45 -1.44 -22.40 -0.94
N THR A 46 -1.35 -22.07 -2.23
CA THR A 46 -1.10 -23.03 -3.31
C THR A 46 0.32 -22.93 -3.85
N ARG A 47 0.72 -23.96 -4.60
CA ARG A 47 2.05 -24.05 -5.23
C ARG A 47 1.95 -24.53 -6.68
N ASP A 48 0.82 -24.25 -7.33
CA ASP A 48 0.43 -24.93 -8.57
C ASP A 48 1.45 -24.67 -9.69
N LEU A 49 1.80 -23.41 -9.94
CA LEU A 49 2.85 -23.05 -10.91
C LEU A 49 4.22 -23.64 -10.56
N LYS A 50 4.56 -23.78 -9.26
CA LYS A 50 5.81 -24.42 -8.82
C LYS A 50 5.80 -25.92 -9.06
N ASN A 51 4.64 -26.55 -8.95
CA ASN A 51 4.47 -27.97 -9.21
C ASN A 51 4.55 -28.24 -10.71
N VAL A 52 3.86 -27.42 -11.53
CA VAL A 52 3.91 -27.53 -13.00
C VAL A 52 5.33 -27.28 -13.53
N SER A 53 6.07 -26.31 -12.98
CA SER A 53 7.44 -26.05 -13.42
C SER A 53 8.43 -27.19 -13.13
N ARG A 54 8.04 -28.20 -12.36
CA ARG A 54 8.90 -29.35 -11.98
C ARG A 54 8.65 -30.60 -12.80
N THR A 55 7.62 -30.61 -13.66
CA THR A 55 7.23 -31.82 -14.41
C THR A 55 8.11 -32.06 -15.64
N SER A 56 8.41 -31.02 -16.42
CA SER A 56 9.30 -31.11 -17.59
C SER A 56 10.01 -29.78 -17.88
N SER A 57 11.11 -29.83 -18.64
CA SER A 57 11.87 -28.63 -19.05
C SER A 57 11.02 -27.67 -19.89
N ARG A 58 10.19 -28.21 -20.79
CA ARG A 58 9.27 -27.42 -21.60
C ARG A 58 8.23 -26.69 -20.74
N LEU A 59 7.64 -27.37 -19.76
CA LEU A 59 6.66 -26.74 -18.85
C LEU A 59 7.32 -25.74 -17.93
N LEU A 60 8.57 -25.97 -17.49
CA LEU A 60 9.36 -24.97 -16.79
C LEU A 60 9.51 -23.69 -17.63
N GLU A 61 9.85 -23.80 -18.92
CA GLU A 61 10.02 -22.65 -19.80
C GLU A 61 8.74 -21.84 -19.98
N VAL A 62 7.62 -22.51 -20.27
CA VAL A 62 6.31 -21.86 -20.46
C VAL A 62 5.77 -21.27 -19.14
N THR A 63 6.07 -21.89 -18.00
CA THR A 63 5.60 -21.42 -16.68
C THR A 63 6.42 -20.27 -16.11
N ARG A 64 7.70 -20.14 -16.52
CA ARG A 64 8.66 -19.18 -15.97
C ARG A 64 8.17 -17.72 -15.96
N PRO A 65 7.53 -17.18 -17.02
CA PRO A 65 7.03 -15.81 -17.01
C PRO A 65 6.01 -15.52 -15.92
N ARG A 66 5.11 -16.47 -15.64
CA ARG A 66 4.07 -16.33 -14.61
C ARG A 66 4.59 -16.62 -13.22
N LEU A 67 5.43 -17.64 -13.09
CA LEU A 67 6.00 -18.03 -11.80
C LEU A 67 6.86 -16.92 -11.18
N PHE A 68 7.57 -16.16 -12.01
CA PHE A 68 8.43 -15.05 -11.57
C PHE A 68 7.83 -13.66 -11.86
N ALA A 69 6.53 -13.58 -12.15
CA ALA A 69 5.83 -12.30 -12.32
C ALA A 69 5.79 -11.49 -11.01
N HIS A 70 5.71 -12.18 -9.88
CA HIS A 70 5.62 -11.59 -8.56
C HIS A 70 6.72 -12.19 -7.68
N VAL A 71 7.65 -11.36 -7.24
CA VAL A 71 8.82 -11.80 -6.48
C VAL A 71 8.84 -11.16 -5.10
N CYS A 72 9.44 -11.87 -4.14
CA CYS A 72 9.63 -11.39 -2.79
C CYS A 72 11.05 -11.72 -2.32
N PHE A 73 11.68 -10.79 -1.62
CA PHE A 73 13.01 -10.98 -1.04
C PHE A 73 13.15 -10.14 0.25
N ASP A 74 14.09 -10.56 1.09
CA ASP A 74 14.52 -9.77 2.25
C ASP A 74 15.62 -8.81 1.81
N ILE A 75 15.58 -7.56 2.25
CA ILE A 75 16.48 -6.50 1.74
C ILE A 75 17.96 -6.86 1.96
N SER A 76 18.27 -7.52 3.07
CA SER A 76 19.59 -8.09 3.37
C SER A 76 20.10 -9.09 2.32
N GLU A 77 19.20 -9.79 1.61
CA GLU A 77 19.50 -10.75 0.55
C GLU A 77 19.42 -10.12 -0.86
N GLY A 78 19.28 -8.80 -0.96
CA GLY A 78 19.05 -8.10 -2.22
C GLY A 78 20.08 -8.41 -3.32
N GLU A 79 21.35 -8.58 -2.96
CA GLU A 79 22.41 -8.91 -3.92
C GLU A 79 22.24 -10.32 -4.48
N SER A 80 22.05 -11.32 -3.61
CA SER A 80 21.80 -12.71 -4.02
C SER A 80 20.53 -12.82 -4.87
N PHE A 81 19.50 -12.05 -4.53
CA PHE A 81 18.27 -11.94 -5.32
C PHE A 81 18.55 -11.41 -6.74
N LEU A 82 19.28 -10.31 -6.88
CA LEU A 82 19.60 -9.74 -8.19
C LEU A 82 20.48 -10.66 -9.04
N GLN A 83 21.45 -11.33 -8.42
CA GLN A 83 22.28 -12.35 -9.08
C GLN A 83 21.44 -13.51 -9.60
N PHE A 84 20.46 -13.98 -8.81
CA PHE A 84 19.51 -15.00 -9.23
C PHE A 84 18.69 -14.54 -10.44
N ILE A 85 18.12 -13.33 -10.39
CA ILE A 85 17.34 -12.76 -11.48
C ILE A 85 18.16 -12.65 -12.77
N GLN A 86 19.43 -12.25 -12.67
CA GLN A 86 20.32 -12.12 -13.82
C GLN A 86 20.74 -13.48 -14.39
N LYS A 87 21.11 -14.43 -13.53
CA LYS A 87 21.53 -15.79 -13.93
C LYS A 87 20.47 -16.49 -14.77
N TRP A 88 19.20 -16.24 -14.49
CA TRP A 88 18.06 -16.91 -15.14
C TRP A 88 17.30 -16.04 -16.14
N ASP A 89 17.83 -14.86 -16.51
CA ASP A 89 17.20 -13.90 -17.43
C ASP A 89 15.71 -13.60 -17.09
N LEU A 90 15.44 -13.38 -15.80
CA LEU A 90 14.06 -13.21 -15.29
C LEU A 90 13.58 -11.76 -15.30
N ARG A 91 14.45 -10.80 -15.63
CA ARG A 91 14.20 -9.35 -15.50
C ARG A 91 12.88 -8.92 -16.15
N ARG A 92 12.64 -9.38 -17.39
CA ARG A 92 11.41 -9.05 -18.15
C ARG A 92 10.14 -9.59 -17.52
N ASN A 93 10.24 -10.67 -16.74
CA ASN A 93 9.09 -11.33 -16.14
C ASN A 93 8.61 -10.60 -14.89
N VAL A 94 9.52 -10.00 -14.10
CA VAL A 94 9.20 -9.37 -12.81
C VAL A 94 8.27 -8.17 -13.00
N ARG A 95 7.00 -8.31 -12.61
CA ARG A 95 5.97 -7.26 -12.64
C ARG A 95 5.79 -6.57 -11.29
N SER A 96 5.87 -7.32 -10.19
CA SER A 96 5.80 -6.73 -8.84
C SER A 96 6.84 -7.30 -7.90
N ILE A 97 7.23 -6.47 -6.93
CA ILE A 97 8.24 -6.80 -5.93
C ILE A 97 7.64 -6.57 -4.54
N LEU A 98 7.79 -7.54 -3.65
CA LEU A 98 7.62 -7.38 -2.20
C LEU A 98 8.99 -7.42 -1.52
N ALA A 99 9.47 -6.26 -1.08
CA ALA A 99 10.70 -6.16 -0.29
C ALA A 99 10.34 -6.14 1.21
N ARG A 100 11.10 -6.88 2.01
CA ARG A 100 10.92 -6.92 3.47
C ARG A 100 12.19 -6.45 4.15
N ALA A 101 12.08 -5.46 5.02
CA ALA A 101 13.17 -5.08 5.90
C ALA A 101 13.20 -6.00 7.12
N ASN A 102 14.41 -6.27 7.62
CA ASN A 102 14.62 -7.02 8.84
C ASN A 102 14.04 -6.25 10.04
N THR A 103 13.41 -6.99 10.96
CA THR A 103 12.87 -6.46 12.23
C THR A 103 13.82 -6.70 13.40
N GLY A 104 14.98 -7.34 13.17
CA GLY A 104 15.97 -7.69 14.19
C GLY A 104 16.96 -6.57 14.55
N THR A 105 17.78 -6.82 15.57
CA THR A 105 18.75 -5.88 16.17
C THR A 105 20.10 -5.78 15.46
N ASP A 106 20.32 -6.52 14.36
CA ASP A 106 21.57 -6.47 13.59
C ASP A 106 21.57 -5.32 12.56
N PRO A 107 22.73 -4.75 12.19
CA PRO A 107 22.77 -3.48 11.49
C PRO A 107 22.32 -3.55 10.03
N GLN A 108 21.56 -2.53 9.67
CA GLN A 108 21.66 -1.79 8.41
C GLN A 108 21.22 -2.51 7.13
N ASP A 109 19.93 -2.85 7.04
CA ASP A 109 19.31 -2.75 5.72
C ASP A 109 19.57 -1.34 5.17
N ASP A 110 20.05 -1.25 3.93
CA ASP A 110 20.30 0.01 3.24
C ASP A 110 18.94 0.63 2.84
N PRO A 111 18.53 1.80 3.38
CA PRO A 111 17.28 2.46 2.96
C PRO A 111 17.26 2.83 1.47
N LEU A 112 18.42 2.82 0.81
CA LEU A 112 18.60 3.04 -0.62
C LEU A 112 18.64 1.75 -1.45
N TRP A 113 18.25 0.60 -0.87
CA TRP A 113 18.15 -0.71 -1.55
C TRP A 113 17.45 -0.62 -2.92
N TRP A 114 16.44 0.25 -3.00
CA TRP A 114 15.63 0.46 -4.20
C TRP A 114 16.45 0.95 -5.39
N ARG A 115 17.58 1.65 -5.17
CA ARG A 115 18.45 2.11 -6.27
C ARG A 115 18.99 0.92 -7.06
N ARG A 116 19.48 -0.11 -6.35
CA ARG A 116 20.04 -1.32 -6.94
C ARG A 116 18.97 -2.13 -7.66
N VAL A 117 17.79 -2.23 -7.04
CA VAL A 117 16.64 -2.93 -7.63
C VAL A 117 16.15 -2.23 -8.90
N LEU A 118 15.90 -0.93 -8.84
CA LEU A 118 15.40 -0.14 -9.97
C LEU A 118 16.44 0.07 -11.09
N HIS A 119 17.72 -0.21 -10.82
CA HIS A 119 18.76 -0.26 -11.85
C HIS A 119 18.63 -1.51 -12.73
N HIS A 120 18.22 -2.64 -12.15
CA HIS A 120 18.19 -3.93 -12.84
C HIS A 120 16.78 -4.37 -13.24
N LEU A 121 15.76 -3.84 -12.58
CA LEU A 121 14.36 -4.23 -12.70
C LEU A 121 13.49 -3.00 -12.96
N ASP A 122 12.44 -3.20 -13.75
CA ASP A 122 11.43 -2.18 -14.05
C ASP A 122 10.03 -2.67 -13.60
N PRO A 123 9.79 -2.84 -12.29
CA PRO A 123 8.53 -3.36 -11.78
C PRO A 123 7.40 -2.33 -11.89
N LEU A 124 6.18 -2.78 -12.15
CA LEU A 124 4.98 -1.92 -12.14
C LEU A 124 4.53 -1.60 -10.70
N ARG A 125 4.91 -2.45 -9.74
CA ARG A 125 4.50 -2.34 -8.34
C ARG A 125 5.64 -2.71 -7.39
N ILE A 126 5.86 -1.89 -6.38
CA ILE A 126 6.76 -2.16 -5.27
C ILE A 126 5.97 -2.08 -3.98
N THR A 127 5.99 -3.14 -3.19
CA THR A 127 5.46 -3.19 -1.83
C THR A 127 6.64 -3.34 -0.87
N LEU A 128 6.76 -2.44 0.09
CA LEU A 128 7.73 -2.48 1.17
C LEU A 128 7.00 -2.80 2.48
N LEU A 129 7.43 -3.86 3.15
CA LEU A 129 7.03 -4.20 4.52
C LEU A 129 8.23 -3.96 5.44
N ALA A 130 8.16 -2.96 6.30
CA ALA A 130 9.30 -2.56 7.11
C ALA A 130 8.89 -1.77 8.37
N PRO A 131 9.78 -1.61 9.36
CA PRO A 131 9.55 -0.72 10.49
C PRO A 131 9.31 0.74 10.04
N PRO A 132 8.60 1.55 10.85
CA PRO A 132 8.30 2.94 10.48
C PRO A 132 9.54 3.74 10.10
N SER A 133 10.57 3.74 10.94
CA SER A 133 11.82 4.49 10.72
C SER A 133 12.50 4.14 9.39
N PHE A 134 12.47 2.87 9.00
CA PHE A 134 13.02 2.40 7.72
C PHE A 134 12.20 2.88 6.51
N ILE A 135 10.87 2.87 6.62
CA ILE A 135 9.99 3.46 5.59
C ILE A 135 10.24 4.95 5.46
N GLY A 136 10.37 5.66 6.59
CA GLY A 136 10.77 7.06 6.62
C GLY A 136 12.06 7.29 5.85
N ALA A 137 13.13 6.57 6.20
CA ALA A 137 14.42 6.69 5.52
C ALA A 137 14.33 6.37 4.02
N THR A 138 13.58 5.32 3.62
CA THR A 138 13.35 4.96 2.22
C THR A 138 12.62 6.08 1.44
N LEU A 139 11.74 6.81 2.13
CA LEU A 139 11.00 7.95 1.61
C LEU A 139 11.72 9.30 1.83
N GLY A 140 12.95 9.30 2.33
CA GLY A 140 13.75 10.51 2.56
C GLY A 140 13.19 11.41 3.67
N THR A 141 12.51 10.83 4.65
CA THR A 141 11.80 11.56 5.72
C THR A 141 12.16 10.98 7.08
N SER A 142 12.52 11.85 8.03
CA SER A 142 12.73 11.41 9.42
C SER A 142 11.40 11.18 10.13
N ILE A 143 11.28 10.06 10.84
CA ILE A 143 10.13 9.74 11.71
C ILE A 143 10.57 9.88 13.16
N MET A 144 9.74 10.56 13.95
CA MET A 144 9.90 10.63 15.40
C MET A 144 9.44 9.29 16.00
N ASP A 145 10.39 8.48 16.47
CA ASP A 145 10.15 7.14 17.02
C ASP A 145 10.03 7.11 18.55
N GLY A 146 10.21 8.26 19.21
CA GLY A 146 10.21 8.41 20.67
C GLY A 146 8.90 8.01 21.36
N HIS A 147 7.78 7.96 20.64
CA HIS A 147 6.49 7.51 21.16
C HIS A 147 6.09 6.10 20.69
N ASN A 148 6.90 5.43 19.87
CA ASN A 148 6.54 4.11 19.34
C ASN A 148 6.33 3.05 20.44
N TRP A 149 6.93 3.21 21.62
CA TRP A 149 6.68 2.33 22.76
C TRP A 149 5.20 2.26 23.16
N ALA A 150 4.41 3.33 22.95
CA ALA A 150 2.99 3.38 23.27
C ALA A 150 2.13 2.69 22.21
N PHE A 151 2.54 2.73 20.94
CA PHE A 151 1.81 2.12 19.82
C PHE A 151 2.24 0.66 19.58
N GLN A 152 3.51 0.36 19.81
CA GLN A 152 4.20 -0.90 19.51
C GLN A 152 4.05 -1.32 18.04
N ILE A 153 4.17 -0.36 17.13
CA ILE A 153 4.11 -0.60 15.67
C ILE A 153 5.49 -1.09 15.22
N SER A 154 5.56 -2.39 14.93
CA SER A 154 6.80 -3.03 14.46
C SER A 154 6.97 -2.99 12.94
N LEU A 155 5.86 -2.96 12.19
CA LEU A 155 5.82 -3.04 10.74
C LEU A 155 4.69 -2.18 10.20
N GLN A 156 4.95 -1.52 9.07
CA GLN A 156 3.98 -0.84 8.23
C GLN A 156 4.12 -1.32 6.78
N LYS A 157 3.14 -1.01 5.94
CA LYS A 157 3.19 -1.35 4.51
C LYS A 157 3.12 -0.08 3.67
N LEU A 158 4.07 0.05 2.77
CA LEU A 158 4.09 1.05 1.71
C LEU A 158 3.97 0.35 0.37
N GLN A 159 3.07 0.78 -0.50
CA GLN A 159 2.99 0.28 -1.87
C GLN A 159 2.96 1.44 -2.85
N LEU A 160 3.79 1.34 -3.89
CA LEU A 160 3.88 2.28 -4.98
C LEU A 160 3.62 1.55 -6.30
N GLU A 161 2.81 2.16 -7.15
CA GLU A 161 2.37 1.57 -8.41
C GLU A 161 2.42 2.57 -9.57
N ARG A 162 2.54 2.03 -10.78
CA ARG A 162 2.44 2.76 -12.04
C ARG A 162 1.73 1.89 -13.08
N THR A 163 1.11 2.53 -14.06
CA THR A 163 0.33 1.85 -15.10
C THR A 163 1.20 1.20 -16.16
N GLU A 164 2.37 1.78 -16.44
CA GLU A 164 3.21 1.37 -17.57
C GLU A 164 4.68 1.23 -17.18
N ARG A 165 5.38 0.34 -17.90
CA ARG A 165 6.85 0.22 -17.82
C ARG A 165 7.49 1.33 -18.62
N GLN A 166 8.71 1.71 -18.24
CA GLN A 166 9.46 2.68 -19.03
C GLN A 166 9.88 2.05 -20.36
N VAL A 167 9.57 2.73 -21.47
CA VAL A 167 9.91 2.28 -22.82
C VAL A 167 11.44 2.18 -23.00
N ALA A 168 12.19 3.06 -22.32
CA ALA A 168 13.64 3.00 -22.24
C ALA A 168 14.09 3.09 -20.78
N PRO A 169 15.07 2.28 -20.34
CA PRO A 169 15.61 2.39 -18.99
C PRO A 169 16.19 3.80 -18.78
N PRO A 170 15.88 4.47 -17.66
CA PRO A 170 16.41 5.80 -17.38
C PRO A 170 17.93 5.72 -17.23
N PRO A 171 18.66 6.80 -17.54
CA PRO A 171 20.10 6.85 -17.32
C PRO A 171 20.43 6.50 -15.88
N VAL A 172 21.48 5.71 -15.66
CA VAL A 172 21.92 5.27 -14.33
C VAL A 172 22.07 6.45 -13.35
N SER A 173 22.62 7.56 -13.85
CA SER A 173 22.80 8.81 -13.11
C SER A 173 21.51 9.41 -12.56
N HIS A 174 20.35 9.17 -13.19
CA HIS A 174 19.06 9.65 -12.69
C HIS A 174 18.69 8.97 -11.37
N ILE A 175 18.80 7.64 -11.30
CA ILE A 175 18.40 6.87 -10.11
C ILE A 175 19.31 7.19 -8.92
N GLU A 176 20.62 7.37 -9.20
CA GLU A 176 21.60 7.73 -8.17
C GLU A 176 21.38 9.15 -7.62
N ALA A 177 20.87 10.07 -8.45
CA ALA A 177 20.54 11.43 -8.05
C ALA A 177 19.21 11.54 -7.26
N CYS A 178 18.30 10.56 -7.38
CA CYS A 178 17.02 10.58 -6.67
C CYS A 178 17.24 10.49 -5.15
N SER A 179 16.61 11.39 -4.40
CA SER A 179 16.73 11.47 -2.94
C SER A 179 15.97 10.37 -2.19
N CYS A 180 14.91 9.82 -2.78
CA CYS A 180 14.08 8.79 -2.17
C CYS A 180 13.33 7.94 -3.21
N LEU A 181 12.73 6.84 -2.76
CA LEU A 181 11.98 5.91 -3.62
C LEU A 181 10.79 6.60 -4.33
N LEU A 182 10.13 7.54 -3.66
CA LEU A 182 9.00 8.28 -4.23
C LEU A 182 9.42 9.13 -5.44
N ALA A 183 10.63 9.69 -5.43
CA ALA A 183 11.19 10.47 -6.53
C ALA A 183 11.87 9.60 -7.61
N ALA A 184 12.02 8.29 -7.37
CA ALA A 184 12.79 7.41 -8.24
C ALA A 184 12.09 7.11 -9.58
N ARG A 185 10.75 7.21 -9.62
CA ARG A 185 9.89 6.95 -10.77
C ARG A 185 8.62 7.80 -10.69
N GLU A 186 7.93 7.94 -11.82
CA GLU A 186 6.59 8.53 -11.85
C GLU A 186 5.54 7.50 -11.38
N TRP A 187 5.31 7.46 -10.07
CA TRP A 187 4.27 6.62 -9.47
C TRP A 187 2.89 7.25 -9.71
N SER A 188 1.90 6.41 -10.06
CA SER A 188 0.50 6.82 -10.25
C SER A 188 -0.38 6.53 -9.04
N SER A 189 0.03 5.63 -8.15
CA SER A 189 -0.73 5.25 -6.96
C SER A 189 0.18 4.99 -5.76
N LEU A 190 -0.27 5.44 -4.59
CA LEU A 190 0.33 5.23 -3.28
C LEU A 190 -0.68 4.50 -2.39
N GLN A 191 -0.29 3.40 -1.77
CA GLN A 191 -1.05 2.79 -0.69
C GLN A 191 -0.19 2.75 0.57
N PHE A 192 -0.77 3.08 1.72
CA PHE A 192 -0.08 3.11 2.99
C PHE A 192 -0.92 2.46 4.09
N ASN A 193 -0.38 1.46 4.77
CA ASN A 193 -0.98 0.83 5.94
C ASN A 193 -0.10 1.10 7.18
N GLU A 194 -0.59 1.93 8.09
CA GLU A 194 0.14 2.38 9.29
C GLU A 194 0.12 1.39 10.46
N ALA A 195 -0.58 0.26 10.31
CA ALA A 195 -0.95 -0.65 11.38
C ALA A 195 -1.99 -0.03 12.35
N SER A 196 -1.99 -0.52 13.61
CA SER A 196 -2.98 -0.19 14.62
C SER A 196 -2.42 0.76 15.66
N SER A 197 -3.21 1.79 15.98
CA SER A 197 -2.93 2.71 17.08
C SER A 197 -3.68 2.38 18.37
N LEU A 198 -4.52 1.32 18.36
CA LEU A 198 -5.34 0.91 19.52
C LEU A 198 -4.55 0.79 20.82
N LYS A 199 -3.30 0.33 20.75
CA LYS A 199 -2.48 0.10 21.94
C LYS A 199 -2.17 1.39 22.71
N ALA A 200 -2.06 2.52 22.01
CA ALA A 200 -1.77 3.81 22.61
C ALA A 200 -2.86 4.27 23.58
N TYR A 201 -4.11 3.88 23.34
CA TYR A 201 -5.25 4.24 24.20
C TYR A 201 -5.26 3.55 25.57
N ASN A 202 -4.42 2.53 25.79
CA ASN A 202 -4.24 1.95 27.12
C ASN A 202 -3.46 2.87 28.06
N HIS A 203 -2.85 3.93 27.53
CA HIS A 203 -2.03 4.85 28.29
C HIS A 203 -2.81 6.12 28.65
N TYR A 204 -2.65 6.56 29.89
CA TYR A 204 -3.09 7.89 30.31
C TYR A 204 -2.41 8.95 29.43
N GLU A 205 -3.15 10.00 29.06
CA GLU A 205 -2.69 11.08 28.18
C GLU A 205 -2.24 10.63 26.78
N TYR A 206 -2.87 9.58 26.22
CA TYR A 206 -2.56 9.07 24.88
C TYR A 206 -2.53 10.16 23.80
N PHE A 207 -3.33 11.22 23.96
CA PHE A 207 -3.43 12.36 23.05
C PHE A 207 -2.14 13.19 22.94
N LEU A 208 -1.16 13.01 23.84
CA LEU A 208 0.18 13.61 23.73
C LEU A 208 1.13 12.80 22.85
N PHE A 209 0.77 11.55 22.52
CA PHE A 209 1.61 10.68 21.70
C PHE A 209 1.42 10.96 20.21
N GLN A 210 2.42 10.56 19.44
CA GLN A 210 2.48 10.77 18.01
C GLN A 210 2.69 9.42 17.33
N VAL A 211 1.78 9.06 16.43
CA VAL A 211 1.86 7.83 15.63
C VAL A 211 3.20 7.82 14.89
N PRO A 212 4.01 6.75 14.94
CA PRO A 212 5.27 6.67 14.19
C PRO A 212 4.97 6.60 12.68
N SER A 213 4.98 7.76 12.01
CA SER A 213 4.52 7.90 10.63
C SER A 213 5.22 9.03 9.89
N VAL A 214 5.40 8.86 8.57
CA VAL A 214 5.90 9.90 7.65
C VAL A 214 4.93 11.08 7.52
N PHE A 215 3.63 10.86 7.70
CA PHE A 215 2.61 11.89 7.53
C PHE A 215 2.72 12.99 8.57
N ASN A 216 3.36 12.72 9.72
CA ASN A 216 3.65 13.76 10.71
C ASN A 216 4.51 14.88 10.14
N ARG A 217 5.59 14.53 9.45
CA ARG A 217 6.46 15.53 8.82
C ARG A 217 5.76 16.10 7.60
N TRP A 218 5.24 15.25 6.72
CA TRP A 218 4.64 15.67 5.45
C TRP A 218 3.46 16.63 5.62
N GLY A 219 2.55 16.33 6.55
CA GLY A 219 1.36 17.14 6.83
C GLY A 219 1.63 18.41 7.64
N SER A 220 2.78 18.50 8.32
CA SER A 220 3.14 19.68 9.13
C SER A 220 4.03 20.70 8.42
N LEU A 221 4.46 20.43 7.18
CA LEU A 221 5.34 21.34 6.44
C LEU A 221 4.64 22.68 6.13
N SER A 222 5.22 23.76 6.66
CA SER A 222 4.80 25.14 6.32
C SER A 222 4.86 25.40 4.81
N PRO A 223 3.94 26.19 4.24
CA PRO A 223 3.97 26.59 2.82
C PRO A 223 5.32 27.15 2.34
N SER A 224 6.06 27.84 3.23
CA SER A 224 7.36 28.43 2.92
C SER A 224 8.55 27.46 3.06
N HIS A 225 8.33 26.23 3.54
CA HIS A 225 9.40 25.29 3.78
C HIS A 225 9.90 24.66 2.47
N PRO A 226 11.21 24.66 2.16
CA PRO A 226 11.74 24.16 0.89
C PRO A 226 11.41 22.69 0.62
N GLU A 227 11.45 21.83 1.66
CA GLU A 227 11.06 20.41 1.57
C GLU A 227 9.63 20.21 1.04
N ARG A 228 8.71 21.17 1.27
CA ARG A 228 7.32 21.06 0.81
C ARG A 228 7.24 21.08 -0.70
N ALA A 229 8.05 21.92 -1.36
CA ALA A 229 8.09 21.99 -2.82
C ALA A 229 8.60 20.68 -3.43
N SER A 230 9.68 20.14 -2.88
CA SER A 230 10.25 18.85 -3.32
C SER A 230 9.27 17.69 -3.09
N LEU A 231 8.61 17.65 -1.93
CA LEU A 231 7.61 16.63 -1.62
C LEU A 231 6.38 16.75 -2.54
N SER A 232 5.88 17.96 -2.76
CA SER A 232 4.76 18.19 -3.67
C SER A 232 5.11 17.79 -5.11
N LEU A 233 6.35 18.04 -5.56
CA LEU A 233 6.83 17.56 -6.86
C LEU A 233 6.82 16.02 -6.95
N ALA A 234 7.25 15.34 -5.88
CA ALA A 234 7.26 13.87 -5.84
C ALA A 234 5.84 13.26 -5.76
N LEU A 235 4.89 13.97 -5.15
CA LEU A 235 3.51 13.53 -4.95
C LEU A 235 2.54 13.93 -6.09
N ASN A 236 2.89 14.91 -6.92
CA ASN A 236 1.94 15.49 -7.90
C ASN A 236 1.49 14.53 -9.01
N LYS A 237 2.24 13.44 -9.26
CA LYS A 237 1.90 12.41 -10.25
C LYS A 237 0.94 11.37 -9.71
N LEU A 238 0.76 11.30 -8.40
CA LEU A 238 -0.17 10.37 -7.78
C LEU A 238 -1.61 10.74 -8.16
N THR A 239 -2.31 9.76 -8.72
CA THR A 239 -3.72 9.83 -9.11
C THR A 239 -4.61 9.01 -8.18
N ALA A 240 -4.04 8.08 -7.42
CA ALA A 240 -4.75 7.32 -6.41
C ALA A 240 -3.97 7.29 -5.09
N PHE A 241 -4.69 7.45 -3.98
CA PHE A 241 -4.14 7.32 -2.63
C PHE A 241 -5.07 6.44 -1.80
N HIS A 242 -4.52 5.36 -1.24
CA HIS A 242 -5.22 4.45 -0.34
C HIS A 242 -4.55 4.47 1.03
N TYR A 243 -5.30 4.82 2.05
CA TYR A 243 -4.80 4.96 3.41
C TYR A 243 -5.55 4.04 4.36
N THR A 244 -4.78 3.22 5.08
CA THR A 244 -5.29 2.27 6.08
C THR A 244 -4.57 2.49 7.39
N ALA A 245 -5.33 2.75 8.45
CA ALA A 245 -4.82 2.77 9.82
C ALA A 245 -5.94 2.31 10.75
N VAL A 246 -5.64 1.51 11.75
CA VAL A 246 -6.66 1.04 12.70
C VAL A 246 -6.71 1.97 13.90
N PHE A 247 -7.82 2.69 14.03
CA PHE A 247 -8.08 3.71 15.05
C PHE A 247 -6.95 4.75 15.22
N PRO A 248 -6.51 5.43 14.15
CA PRO A 248 -5.58 6.54 14.30
C PRO A 248 -6.25 7.71 15.05
N PHE A 249 -5.44 8.53 15.72
CA PHE A 249 -5.92 9.77 16.31
C PHE A 249 -6.43 10.74 15.21
N TYR A 250 -7.52 11.46 15.45
CA TYR A 250 -8.13 12.36 14.47
C TYR A 250 -7.15 13.47 14.04
N ASN A 251 -6.29 13.92 14.97
CA ASN A 251 -5.27 14.92 14.69
C ASN A 251 -4.20 14.37 13.72
N HIS A 252 -3.92 13.07 13.77
CA HIS A 252 -3.05 12.39 12.83
C HIS A 252 -3.73 12.21 11.46
N VAL A 253 -5.02 11.84 11.44
CA VAL A 253 -5.82 11.81 10.21
C VAL A 253 -5.78 13.16 9.50
N LYS A 254 -5.86 14.27 10.23
CA LYS A 254 -5.70 15.61 9.66
C LYS A 254 -4.36 15.78 8.93
N LEU A 255 -3.25 15.30 9.49
CA LEU A 255 -1.91 15.39 8.87
C LEU A 255 -1.81 14.55 7.58
N VAL A 256 -2.46 13.39 7.56
CA VAL A 256 -2.60 12.54 6.36
C VAL A 256 -3.37 13.30 5.27
N LEU A 257 -4.49 13.94 5.62
CA LEU A 257 -5.30 14.71 4.68
C LEU A 257 -4.58 15.98 4.20
N ASP A 258 -3.81 16.64 5.07
CA ASP A 258 -2.95 17.77 4.67
C ASP A 258 -1.84 17.34 3.72
N THR A 259 -1.33 16.11 3.84
CA THR A 259 -0.45 15.50 2.85
C THR A 259 -1.19 15.23 1.52
N ALA A 260 -2.41 14.68 1.57
CA ALA A 260 -3.20 14.42 0.37
C ALA A 260 -3.47 15.70 -0.45
N ARG A 261 -3.56 16.86 0.20
CA ARG A 261 -3.64 18.18 -0.46
C ARG A 261 -2.41 18.53 -1.30
N LEU A 262 -1.24 17.92 -1.05
CA LEU A 262 -0.03 18.08 -1.87
C LEU A 262 -0.08 17.23 -3.16
N MET A 263 -0.96 16.22 -3.23
CA MET A 263 -1.17 15.36 -4.39
C MET A 263 -2.10 16.04 -5.40
N THR A 264 -1.62 17.05 -6.11
CA THR A 264 -2.45 17.88 -7.00
C THR A 264 -3.07 17.11 -8.19
N GLY A 265 -2.55 15.93 -8.51
CA GLY A 265 -3.08 15.00 -9.50
C GLY A 265 -4.12 14.00 -8.98
N LEU A 266 -4.43 14.01 -7.67
CA LEU A 266 -5.24 12.99 -7.02
C LEU A 266 -6.66 12.94 -7.59
N ARG A 267 -7.08 11.76 -8.04
CA ARG A 267 -8.41 11.47 -8.61
C ARG A 267 -9.21 10.50 -7.76
N SER A 268 -8.53 9.56 -7.10
CA SER A 268 -9.15 8.58 -6.20
C SER A 268 -8.54 8.62 -4.80
N LEU A 269 -9.37 8.73 -3.78
CA LEU A 269 -8.98 8.62 -2.38
C LEU A 269 -9.74 7.45 -1.75
N SER A 270 -9.06 6.61 -0.99
CA SER A 270 -9.67 5.49 -0.27
C SER A 270 -9.14 5.47 1.16
N VAL A 271 -10.04 5.33 2.13
CA VAL A 271 -9.71 5.46 3.55
C VAL A 271 -10.37 4.35 4.37
N ARG A 272 -9.55 3.66 5.17
CA ARG A 272 -9.93 2.70 6.21
C ARG A 272 -9.36 3.16 7.54
N LEU A 273 -10.23 3.48 8.49
CA LEU A 273 -9.88 3.87 9.86
C LEU A 273 -10.23 2.77 10.89
N ALA A 274 -11.04 1.78 10.51
CA ALA A 274 -11.41 0.64 11.34
C ALA A 274 -10.60 -0.63 10.98
N PRO A 275 -10.57 -1.64 11.86
CA PRO A 275 -10.04 -2.96 11.52
C PRO A 275 -10.82 -3.59 10.36
N CYS A 276 -10.13 -4.29 9.46
CA CYS A 276 -10.79 -5.02 8.38
C CYS A 276 -11.64 -6.19 8.93
N LEU A 277 -12.59 -6.68 8.13
CA LEU A 277 -13.38 -7.87 8.47
C LEU A 277 -12.48 -9.06 8.89
N ASN A 278 -12.73 -9.61 10.09
CA ASN A 278 -11.96 -10.66 10.77
C ASN A 278 -10.65 -10.25 11.45
N ASP A 279 -10.33 -8.95 11.50
CA ASP A 279 -9.25 -8.47 12.36
C ASP A 279 -9.70 -8.52 13.83
N LYS A 280 -8.84 -9.08 14.68
CA LYS A 280 -9.07 -9.23 16.12
C LYS A 280 -8.41 -8.14 16.96
N ALA A 281 -7.92 -7.07 16.32
CA ALA A 281 -7.23 -5.98 16.99
C ALA A 281 -8.03 -5.40 18.17
N THR A 282 -9.35 -5.21 18.00
CA THR A 282 -10.24 -4.73 19.07
C THR A 282 -10.39 -5.74 20.21
N GLU A 283 -10.64 -7.02 19.91
CA GLU A 283 -10.78 -8.08 20.92
C GLU A 283 -9.50 -8.28 21.76
N LEU A 284 -8.33 -8.10 21.14
CA LEU A 284 -7.03 -8.26 21.80
C LEU A 284 -6.74 -7.12 22.77
N GLU A 285 -7.03 -5.88 22.37
CA GLU A 285 -6.71 -4.68 23.14
C GLU A 285 -7.81 -4.28 24.16
N GLN A 286 -9.06 -4.72 23.98
CA GLN A 286 -10.15 -4.55 24.96
C GLN A 286 -9.88 -5.22 26.33
N ARG A 287 -8.82 -6.01 26.44
CA ARG A 287 -8.35 -6.60 27.71
C ARG A 287 -7.51 -5.63 28.54
N GLY A 288 -7.15 -4.47 28.00
CA GLY A 288 -6.37 -3.43 28.66
C GLY A 288 -7.21 -2.42 29.46
N SER A 289 -6.61 -1.28 29.79
CA SER A 289 -7.20 -0.19 30.57
C SER A 289 -7.85 0.92 29.72
N MET A 290 -7.89 0.75 28.40
CA MET A 290 -8.48 1.69 27.45
C MET A 290 -10.00 1.88 27.70
N ASP A 291 -10.47 3.14 27.65
CA ASP A 291 -11.90 3.42 27.50
C ASP A 291 -12.33 2.98 26.09
N PRO A 292 -13.27 2.03 25.96
CA PRO A 292 -13.68 1.54 24.65
C PRO A 292 -14.32 2.62 23.77
N SER A 293 -14.78 3.74 24.33
CA SER A 293 -15.44 4.83 23.60
C SER A 293 -14.45 5.71 22.84
N ASP A 294 -13.24 5.89 23.37
CA ASP A 294 -12.24 6.83 22.85
C ASP A 294 -11.85 6.53 21.39
N PRO A 295 -11.46 5.29 21.01
CA PRO A 295 -11.13 4.98 19.62
C PRO A 295 -12.29 5.25 18.66
N TRP A 296 -13.53 4.98 19.06
CA TRP A 296 -14.71 5.20 18.21
C TRP A 296 -15.01 6.68 18.03
N MET A 297 -14.88 7.50 19.08
CA MET A 297 -15.02 8.96 18.97
C MET A 297 -13.95 9.57 18.05
N GLU A 298 -12.72 9.09 18.16
CA GLU A 298 -11.60 9.48 17.30
C GLU A 298 -11.86 9.09 15.84
N LEU A 299 -12.41 7.89 15.59
CA LEU A 299 -12.81 7.42 14.27
C LEU A 299 -13.91 8.28 13.64
N ALA A 300 -14.98 8.57 14.39
CA ALA A 300 -16.08 9.42 13.91
C ALA A 300 -15.60 10.83 13.57
N THR A 301 -14.75 11.41 14.43
CA THR A 301 -14.11 12.71 14.19
C THR A 301 -13.19 12.65 12.97
N GLY A 302 -12.41 11.56 12.83
CA GLY A 302 -11.57 11.30 11.68
C GLY A 302 -12.35 11.26 10.37
N TYR A 303 -13.49 10.56 10.32
CA TYR A 303 -14.35 10.53 9.13
C TYR A 303 -15.01 11.88 8.82
N THR A 304 -15.32 12.69 9.85
CA THR A 304 -15.78 14.07 9.64
C THR A 304 -14.72 14.90 8.92
N LEU A 305 -13.45 14.79 9.35
CA LEU A 305 -12.32 15.46 8.67
C LEU A 305 -12.12 14.95 7.25
N VAL A 306 -12.22 13.63 7.03
CA VAL A 306 -12.15 13.01 5.70
C VAL A 306 -13.24 13.57 4.79
N ALA A 307 -14.48 13.67 5.27
CA ALA A 307 -15.60 14.20 4.50
C ALA A 307 -15.34 15.63 4.01
N HIS A 308 -14.86 16.51 4.90
CA HIS A 308 -14.50 17.87 4.56
C HIS A 308 -13.33 17.93 3.57
N ALA A 309 -12.29 17.12 3.77
CA ALA A 309 -11.16 17.07 2.86
C ALA A 309 -11.56 16.56 1.46
N VAL A 310 -12.43 15.54 1.37
CA VAL A 310 -12.98 15.04 0.09
C VAL A 310 -13.75 16.13 -0.64
N ARG A 311 -14.62 16.85 0.06
CA ARG A 311 -15.35 18.00 -0.50
C ARG A 311 -14.39 19.07 -1.02
N ASP A 312 -13.40 19.46 -0.22
CA ASP A 312 -12.42 20.49 -0.58
C ASP A 312 -11.55 20.07 -1.77
N LEU A 313 -11.06 18.82 -1.78
CA LEU A 313 -10.27 18.24 -2.87
C LEU A 313 -11.10 18.03 -4.14
N GLY A 314 -12.41 17.78 -4.00
CA GLY A 314 -13.34 17.87 -5.11
C GLY A 314 -13.37 19.30 -5.65
N ASN A 315 -13.76 20.27 -4.82
CA ASN A 315 -14.00 21.64 -5.28
C ASN A 315 -12.75 22.35 -5.83
N SER A 316 -11.58 22.09 -5.24
CA SER A 316 -10.34 22.83 -5.54
C SER A 316 -9.27 22.02 -6.28
N ALA A 317 -9.42 20.70 -6.40
CA ALA A 317 -8.46 19.83 -7.07
C ALA A 317 -9.15 18.91 -8.09
N ARG A 318 -8.64 17.68 -8.26
CA ARG A 318 -9.04 16.74 -9.33
C ARG A 318 -9.73 15.49 -8.79
N LEU A 319 -10.12 15.49 -7.52
CA LEU A 319 -10.72 14.33 -6.89
C LEU A 319 -12.11 14.07 -7.48
N VAL A 320 -12.32 12.84 -7.93
CA VAL A 320 -13.58 12.38 -8.55
C VAL A 320 -14.13 11.10 -7.95
N HIS A 321 -13.29 10.35 -7.23
CA HIS A 321 -13.66 9.11 -6.58
C HIS A 321 -13.20 9.12 -5.11
N PHE A 322 -14.11 8.77 -4.22
CA PHE A 322 -13.82 8.57 -2.80
C PHE A 322 -14.43 7.24 -2.33
N CYS A 323 -13.67 6.45 -1.58
CA CYS A 323 -14.13 5.21 -0.96
C CYS A 323 -13.89 5.25 0.56
N ALA A 324 -14.95 5.06 1.34
CA ALA A 324 -14.86 4.81 2.78
C ALA A 324 -14.90 3.29 3.00
N CYS A 325 -13.74 2.65 3.08
CA CYS A 325 -13.63 1.19 3.10
C CYS A 325 -14.23 0.53 4.37
N ASP A 326 -14.56 1.33 5.39
CA ASP A 326 -15.21 0.86 6.62
C ASP A 326 -16.73 0.66 6.46
N TYR A 327 -17.31 1.09 5.34
CA TYR A 327 -18.71 0.78 4.97
C TYR A 327 -19.00 -0.72 4.80
N GLU A 328 -17.96 -1.52 4.60
CA GLU A 328 -18.03 -2.98 4.60
C GLU A 328 -18.55 -3.52 5.95
N SER A 329 -18.32 -2.78 7.05
CA SER A 329 -18.84 -3.13 8.37
C SER A 329 -20.29 -2.68 8.52
N ASP A 330 -21.21 -3.64 8.65
CA ASP A 330 -22.63 -3.37 8.89
C ASP A 330 -22.86 -2.54 10.17
N ALA A 331 -21.99 -2.68 11.17
CA ALA A 331 -22.08 -1.95 12.43
C ALA A 331 -21.74 -0.46 12.30
N LEU A 332 -20.79 -0.11 11.41
CA LEU A 332 -20.34 1.27 11.22
C LEU A 332 -21.14 2.01 10.16
N ARG A 333 -21.78 1.27 9.26
CA ARG A 333 -22.51 1.84 8.12
C ARG A 333 -23.49 2.96 8.51
N PRO A 334 -24.35 2.84 9.55
CA PRO A 334 -25.31 3.89 9.89
C PRO A 334 -24.64 5.21 10.30
N GLU A 335 -23.62 5.13 11.15
CA GLU A 335 -22.89 6.29 11.66
C GLU A 335 -22.08 6.97 10.52
N LEU A 336 -21.34 6.18 9.74
CA LEU A 336 -20.59 6.69 8.59
C LEU A 336 -21.51 7.28 7.52
N SER A 337 -22.71 6.71 7.33
CA SER A 337 -23.73 7.28 6.45
C SER A 337 -24.16 8.66 6.90
N SER A 338 -24.44 8.84 8.20
CA SER A 338 -24.80 10.16 8.74
C SER A 338 -23.68 11.17 8.54
N ILE A 339 -22.45 10.85 8.99
CA ILE A 339 -21.30 11.77 8.95
C ILE A 339 -20.99 12.20 7.50
N LEU A 340 -20.94 11.24 6.58
CA LEU A 340 -20.57 11.52 5.18
C LEU A 340 -21.72 12.21 4.44
N ALA A 341 -22.98 11.85 4.70
CA ALA A 341 -24.13 12.52 4.09
C ALA A 341 -24.30 13.96 4.58
N ASP A 342 -23.94 14.27 5.83
CA ASP A 342 -24.04 15.65 6.35
C ASP A 342 -23.10 16.63 5.61
N VAL A 343 -21.95 16.14 5.13
CA VAL A 343 -20.93 16.98 4.47
C VAL A 343 -20.96 16.85 2.94
N LEU A 344 -21.18 15.64 2.42
CA LEU A 344 -21.20 15.35 0.98
C LEU A 344 -22.62 15.29 0.40
N GLY A 345 -23.64 15.12 1.23
CA GLY A 345 -25.03 15.11 0.79
C GLY A 345 -25.45 16.46 0.21
N GLY A 346 -26.24 16.43 -0.86
CA GLY A 346 -26.65 17.63 -1.59
C GLY A 346 -25.53 18.33 -2.38
N SER A 347 -24.35 17.74 -2.47
CA SER A 347 -23.25 18.22 -3.31
C SER A 347 -23.17 17.46 -4.65
N GLU A 348 -22.11 17.69 -5.44
CA GLU A 348 -21.88 16.98 -6.70
C GLU A 348 -21.47 15.51 -6.53
N TRP A 349 -21.39 15.02 -5.30
CA TRP A 349 -21.00 13.64 -4.98
C TRP A 349 -22.23 12.73 -4.90
N ALA A 350 -22.27 11.70 -5.76
CA ALA A 350 -23.27 10.65 -5.69
C ALA A 350 -22.71 9.42 -4.97
N HIS A 351 -23.48 8.87 -4.04
CA HIS A 351 -23.15 7.67 -3.28
C HIS A 351 -23.77 6.44 -3.93
N ASP A 352 -23.04 5.33 -3.96
CA ASP A 352 -23.50 4.05 -4.53
C ASP A 352 -24.19 3.12 -3.52
N GLY A 353 -24.32 3.53 -2.25
CA GLY A 353 -24.86 2.70 -1.18
C GLY A 353 -23.87 1.70 -0.56
N HIS A 354 -22.69 1.53 -1.18
CA HIS A 354 -21.67 0.55 -0.79
C HIS A 354 -20.36 1.21 -0.33
N GLY A 355 -20.41 2.50 0.00
CA GLY A 355 -19.26 3.24 0.53
C GLY A 355 -18.38 3.86 -0.56
N ASN A 356 -18.86 3.99 -1.79
CA ASN A 356 -18.20 4.75 -2.83
C ASN A 356 -18.98 6.01 -3.18
N TRP A 357 -18.25 7.10 -3.35
CA TRP A 357 -18.75 8.38 -3.82
C TRP A 357 -18.07 8.72 -5.14
N VAL A 358 -18.88 9.02 -6.16
CA VAL A 358 -18.43 9.45 -7.47
C VAL A 358 -18.94 10.85 -7.74
N ARG A 359 -18.03 11.76 -8.05
CA ARG A 359 -18.39 13.14 -8.38
C ARG A 359 -18.93 13.24 -9.80
N GLY A 360 -20.03 13.98 -9.97
CA GLY A 360 -20.64 14.25 -11.28
C GLY A 360 -21.45 13.08 -11.86
N ALA A 361 -21.52 11.94 -11.17
CA ALA A 361 -22.50 10.91 -11.47
C ALA A 361 -23.88 11.43 -10.99
N LYS A 362 -24.89 11.42 -11.86
CA LYS A 362 -26.27 11.65 -11.42
C LYS A 362 -26.67 10.46 -10.55
N CYS A 363 -27.14 10.69 -9.33
CA CYS A 363 -27.76 9.63 -8.54
C CYS A 363 -28.83 8.94 -9.41
N PRO A 364 -28.86 7.60 -9.47
CA PRO A 364 -30.00 6.92 -10.07
C PRO A 364 -31.24 7.35 -9.27
N SER A 365 -32.19 7.99 -9.95
CA SER A 365 -33.50 8.29 -9.40
C SER A 365 -34.16 6.97 -8.97
N VAL A 366 -34.39 6.83 -7.67
CA VAL A 366 -35.16 5.72 -7.07
C VAL A 366 -36.59 5.76 -7.57
#